data_AF-A0A7I7L622-F1
#
_entry.id   AF-A0A7I7L622-F1
#
_cell.length_a   1.000
_cell.length_b   1.000
_cell.length_c   1.000
_cell.angle_alpha   90.00
_cell.angle_beta   90.00
_cell.angle_gamma   90.00
#
_symmetry.space_group_name_H-M   'P 1'
#
loop_
_entity.id
_entity.type
_entity.pdbx_description
1 polymer ?
#
loop_
_entity_poly.entity_id
_entity_poly.type
_entity_poly.pdbx_seq_one_letter_code
_entity_poly.pdbx_strand_id
1 'polypeptide(L)'
;MDALERHGELVDGRDRYGPAVRAELLAMSSATIDRYLRGAKARDQISGVSTTKPSPLLRSSITICKAGDEAEESPGFFEGDTVAHCGPTLKGEFARTVNLTDMHIGWVFTRTVRNNAHPHILGALKTGITKIPIR
;
A
#
# COMPACT_ATOMS: atom_id res chain seq x y z
N MET A 1 -6.14 5.79 -20.78
CA MET A 1 -6.73 4.78 -21.68
C MET A 1 -5.65 4.15 -22.54
N ASP A 2 -4.90 4.94 -23.30
CA ASP A 2 -3.89 4.46 -24.27
C ASP A 2 -2.82 3.50 -23.69
N ALA A 3 -2.37 3.72 -22.44
CA ALA A 3 -1.44 2.82 -21.79
C ALA A 3 -2.06 1.42 -21.52
N LEU A 4 -3.32 1.40 -21.07
CA LEU A 4 -4.04 0.15 -20.77
C LEU A 4 -4.36 -0.63 -22.06
N GLU A 5 -4.67 0.07 -23.15
CA GLU A 5 -4.84 -0.52 -24.48
C GLU A 5 -3.52 -1.10 -25.01
N ARG A 6 -2.40 -0.36 -24.87
CA ARG A 6 -1.08 -0.81 -25.29
C ARG A 6 -0.60 -2.06 -24.55
N HIS A 7 -0.91 -2.16 -23.26
CA HIS A 7 -0.57 -3.32 -22.44
C HIS A 7 -1.57 -4.48 -22.56
N GLY A 8 -2.60 -4.35 -23.41
CA GLY A 8 -3.59 -5.39 -23.66
C GLY A 8 -4.57 -5.62 -22.51
N GLU A 9 -4.63 -4.70 -21.55
CA GLU A 9 -5.59 -4.73 -20.43
C GLU A 9 -6.99 -4.30 -20.89
N LEU A 10 -7.05 -3.42 -21.90
CA LEU A 10 -8.30 -3.03 -22.56
C LEU A 10 -8.23 -3.43 -24.03
N VAL A 11 -9.13 -4.32 -24.45
CA VAL A 11 -9.18 -4.85 -25.81
C VAL A 11 -10.58 -4.62 -26.37
N ASP A 12 -10.66 -4.01 -27.56
CA ASP A 12 -11.96 -3.76 -28.23
C ASP A 12 -12.76 -5.06 -28.39
N GLY A 13 -14.04 -5.01 -28.03
CA GLY A 13 -14.95 -6.16 -28.04
C GLY A 13 -14.82 -7.11 -26.84
N ARG A 14 -13.85 -6.91 -25.92
CA ARG A 14 -13.73 -7.70 -24.68
C ARG A 14 -14.30 -6.97 -23.49
N ASP A 15 -14.97 -7.70 -22.59
CA ASP A 15 -15.56 -7.18 -21.36
C ASP A 15 -16.40 -5.90 -21.56
N ARG A 16 -17.06 -5.81 -22.72
CA ARG A 16 -17.88 -4.66 -23.17
C ARG A 16 -17.09 -3.39 -23.43
N TYR A 17 -15.77 -3.45 -23.46
CA TYR A 17 -14.92 -2.36 -23.88
C TYR A 17 -15.04 -2.13 -25.40
N GLY A 18 -15.13 -0.87 -25.79
CA GLY A 18 -15.15 -0.46 -27.20
C GLY A 18 -15.14 1.06 -27.35
N PRO A 19 -15.22 1.59 -28.58
CA PRO A 19 -15.02 3.01 -28.85
C PRO A 19 -15.98 3.93 -28.09
N ALA A 20 -17.25 3.51 -27.95
CA ALA A 20 -18.25 4.27 -27.21
C ALA A 20 -17.92 4.34 -25.71
N VAL A 21 -17.55 3.21 -25.10
CA VAL A 21 -17.14 3.15 -23.69
C VAL A 21 -15.85 3.93 -23.46
N ARG A 22 -14.89 3.85 -24.39
CA ARG A 22 -13.65 4.65 -24.33
C ARG A 22 -13.96 6.15 -24.35
N ALA A 23 -14.84 6.60 -25.25
CA ALA A 23 -15.23 7.99 -25.34
C ALA A 23 -15.93 8.48 -24.07
N GLU A 24 -16.83 7.66 -23.51
CA GLU A 24 -17.50 7.94 -22.25
C GLU A 24 -16.50 8.04 -21.09
N LEU A 25 -15.60 7.07 -20.94
CA LEU A 25 -14.58 7.06 -19.88
C LEU A 25 -13.63 8.28 -19.95
N LEU A 26 -13.34 8.78 -21.16
CA LEU A 26 -12.52 9.99 -21.34
C LEU A 26 -13.28 11.29 -21.02
N ALA A 27 -14.61 11.30 -21.20
CA ALA A 27 -15.45 12.46 -20.94
C ALA A 27 -15.97 12.53 -19.49
N MET A 28 -15.97 11.41 -18.77
CA MET A 28 -16.49 11.32 -17.40
C MET A 28 -15.64 12.09 -16.39
N SER A 29 -16.31 12.75 -15.44
CA SER A 29 -15.68 13.30 -14.24
C SER A 29 -15.48 12.24 -13.16
N SER A 30 -14.60 12.53 -12.20
CA SER A 30 -14.39 11.71 -11.00
C SER A 30 -15.69 11.42 -10.22
N ALA A 31 -16.56 12.42 -10.08
CA ALA A 31 -17.85 12.27 -9.41
C ALA A 31 -18.80 11.31 -10.16
N THR A 32 -18.74 11.31 -11.49
CA THR A 32 -19.60 10.46 -12.34
C THR A 32 -19.15 9.01 -12.26
N ILE A 33 -17.85 8.74 -12.34
CA ILE A 33 -17.31 7.39 -12.19
C ILE A 33 -17.58 6.82 -10.79
N ASP A 34 -17.49 7.64 -9.74
CA ASP A 34 -17.84 7.21 -8.38
C ASP A 34 -19.31 6.84 -8.22
N ARG A 35 -20.21 7.58 -8.86
CA ARG A 35 -21.64 7.24 -8.87
C ARG A 35 -21.91 5.91 -9.56
N TYR A 36 -21.27 5.64 -10.70
CA TYR A 36 -21.42 4.38 -11.44
C TYR A 36 -20.88 3.20 -10.63
N LEU A 37 -19.72 3.38 -9.98
CA LEU A 37 -19.08 2.33 -9.19
C LEU A 37 -19.71 2.12 -7.82
N ARG A 38 -20.64 2.96 -7.36
CA ARG A 38 -21.24 2.89 -6.02
C ARG A 38 -21.76 1.50 -5.66
N GLY A 39 -22.51 0.86 -6.57
CA GLY A 39 -23.08 -0.47 -6.33
C GLY A 39 -22.03 -1.59 -6.31
N ALA A 40 -20.94 -1.46 -7.06
CA ALA A 40 -19.81 -2.39 -6.99
C ALA A 40 -19.01 -2.19 -5.70
N LYS A 41 -18.64 -0.93 -5.38
CA LYS A 41 -17.95 -0.55 -4.15
C LYS A 41 -18.69 -0.98 -2.88
N ALA A 42 -20.02 -0.96 -2.90
CA ALA A 42 -20.84 -1.42 -1.77
C ALA A 42 -20.84 -2.96 -1.60
N ARG A 43 -20.69 -3.72 -2.68
CA ARG A 43 -20.65 -5.19 -2.66
C ARG A 43 -19.25 -5.73 -2.33
N ASP A 44 -18.23 -5.08 -2.87
CA ASP A 44 -16.83 -5.50 -2.77
C ASP A 44 -16.07 -4.73 -1.68
N GLN A 45 -16.78 -4.22 -0.67
CA GLN A 45 -16.17 -3.43 0.39
C GLN A 45 -15.32 -4.33 1.31
N ILE A 46 -14.08 -4.59 0.91
CA ILE A 46 -13.06 -5.16 1.79
C ILE A 46 -12.61 -4.03 2.73
N SER A 47 -13.38 -3.82 3.80
CA SER A 47 -12.95 -2.90 4.85
C SER A 47 -11.79 -3.53 5.61
N GLY A 48 -10.55 -3.19 5.24
CA GLY A 48 -9.39 -3.50 6.06
C GLY A 48 -9.56 -2.86 7.43
N VAL A 49 -9.57 -3.66 8.49
CA VAL A 49 -9.62 -3.12 9.85
C VAL A 49 -8.21 -2.65 10.21
N SER A 50 -8.07 -1.37 10.56
CA SER A 50 -6.78 -0.85 11.04
C SER A 50 -6.34 -1.61 12.29
N THR A 51 -5.13 -2.19 12.24
CA THR A 51 -4.54 -2.91 13.38
C THR A 51 -3.69 -2.01 14.27
N THR A 52 -3.48 -0.75 13.88
CA THR A 52 -2.68 0.20 14.65
C THR A 52 -3.53 0.76 15.79
N LYS A 53 -3.28 0.30 17.03
CA LYS A 53 -3.72 1.02 18.22
C LYS A 53 -2.73 2.16 18.49
N PRO A 54 -3.14 3.44 18.45
CA PRO A 54 -2.23 4.52 18.76
C PRO A 54 -1.80 4.39 20.23
N SER A 55 -0.49 4.22 20.46
CA SER A 55 0.08 4.26 21.81
C SER A 55 0.23 5.72 22.24
N PRO A 56 -0.41 6.17 23.33
CA PRO A 56 -0.28 7.55 23.80
C PRO A 56 1.16 7.91 24.20
N LEU A 57 1.93 6.90 24.64
CA LEU A 57 3.23 7.10 25.30
C LEU A 57 4.40 7.22 24.31
N LEU A 58 4.27 6.73 23.07
CA LEU A 58 5.37 6.73 22.10
C LEU A 58 5.37 7.97 21.18
N ARG A 59 4.28 8.73 21.12
CA ARG A 59 4.22 9.97 20.31
C ARG A 59 5.08 11.11 20.87
N SER A 60 5.33 11.13 22.19
CA SER A 60 6.12 12.20 22.81
C SER A 60 7.62 11.97 22.76
N SER A 61 8.05 10.73 22.48
CA SER A 61 9.45 10.31 22.62
C SER A 61 10.12 9.97 21.27
N ILE A 62 9.35 9.96 20.18
CA ILE A 62 9.83 9.76 18.82
C ILE A 62 9.46 11.03 18.06
N THR A 63 10.47 11.75 17.56
CA THR A 63 10.24 12.91 16.69
C THR A 63 9.45 12.44 15.48
N ILE A 64 8.20 12.91 15.36
CA ILE A 64 7.36 12.62 14.21
C ILE A 64 7.91 13.46 13.07
N CYS A 65 8.46 12.81 12.03
CA CYS A 65 8.82 13.46 10.79
C CYS A 65 7.54 13.99 10.13
N LYS A 66 7.37 15.31 10.10
CA LYS A 66 6.22 15.99 9.50
C LYS A 66 6.53 16.32 8.05
N ALA A 67 5.48 16.50 7.25
CA ALA A 67 5.62 17.05 5.91
C ALA A 67 6.27 18.45 5.99
N GLY A 68 7.53 18.55 5.56
CA GLY A 68 8.34 19.77 5.63
C GLY A 68 9.61 19.67 6.48
N ASP A 69 9.81 18.57 7.21
CA ASP A 69 11.10 18.29 7.85
C ASP A 69 12.13 17.92 6.77
N GLU A 70 13.41 18.30 6.95
CA GLU A 70 14.46 17.97 6.00
C GLU A 70 14.57 16.44 5.87
N ALA A 71 14.31 15.95 4.66
CA ALA A 71 14.50 14.54 4.35
C ALA A 71 15.98 14.21 4.49
N GLU A 72 16.29 13.04 5.05
CA GLU A 72 17.67 12.57 5.13
C GLU A 72 18.35 12.69 3.76
N GLU A 73 19.48 13.38 3.70
CA GLU A 73 20.18 13.69 2.45
C GLU A 73 21.01 12.52 1.92
N SER A 74 21.04 11.40 2.64
CA SER A 74 21.79 10.20 2.28
C SER A 74 20.90 8.95 2.25
N PRO A 75 21.10 8.05 1.25
CA PRO A 75 20.54 6.70 1.30
C PRO A 75 21.00 5.97 2.56
N GLY A 76 20.15 5.12 3.13
CA GLY A 76 20.44 4.33 4.34
C GLY A 76 19.50 4.59 5.51
N PHE A 77 18.68 5.64 5.45
CA PHE A 77 17.64 5.92 6.45
C PHE A 77 16.29 5.37 6.00
N PHE A 78 15.74 4.44 6.81
CA PHE A 78 14.53 3.71 6.47
C PHE A 78 13.37 4.03 7.42
N GLU A 79 12.21 4.33 6.86
CA GLU A 79 10.93 4.28 7.56
C GLU A 79 10.33 2.88 7.47
N GLY A 80 9.87 2.34 8.60
CA GLY A 80 9.36 0.98 8.69
C GLY A 80 7.90 0.93 9.12
N ASP A 81 7.07 0.19 8.38
CA ASP A 81 5.68 -0.07 8.72
C ASP A 81 5.31 -1.55 8.62
N THR A 82 4.07 -1.89 9.02
CA THR A 82 3.51 -3.20 8.73
C THR A 82 2.07 -3.14 8.21
N VAL A 83 1.79 -3.93 7.18
CA VAL A 83 0.45 -4.16 6.64
C VAL A 83 -0.08 -5.51 7.12
N ALA A 84 -1.28 -5.52 7.70
CA ALA A 84 -1.98 -6.74 8.12
C ALA A 84 -2.84 -7.31 7.00
N HIS A 85 -2.64 -8.59 6.66
CA HIS A 85 -3.45 -9.31 5.67
C HIS A 85 -4.63 -10.01 6.35
N CYS A 86 -5.48 -9.22 7.01
CA CYS A 86 -6.57 -9.72 7.87
C CYS A 86 -7.95 -9.76 7.18
N GLY A 87 -8.07 -9.23 5.96
CA GLY A 87 -9.37 -9.06 5.32
C GLY A 87 -10.31 -8.21 6.20
N PRO A 88 -11.61 -8.57 6.31
CA PRO A 88 -12.60 -7.75 7.02
C PRO A 88 -12.61 -7.92 8.54
N THR A 89 -11.79 -8.80 9.12
CA THR A 89 -11.84 -9.13 10.56
C THR A 89 -10.44 -9.25 11.16
N LEU A 90 -10.29 -8.80 12.41
CA LEU A 90 -9.05 -9.00 13.19
C LEU A 90 -9.06 -10.30 14.02
N LYS A 91 -10.07 -11.16 13.84
CA LYS A 91 -10.15 -12.43 14.55
C LYS A 91 -9.25 -13.47 13.88
N GLY A 92 -8.30 -13.99 14.64
CA GLY A 92 -7.41 -15.07 14.21
C GLY A 92 -5.97 -14.61 13.97
N GLU A 93 -5.18 -15.49 13.37
CA GLU A 93 -3.80 -15.24 12.98
C GLU A 93 -3.76 -14.82 11.51
N PHE A 94 -3.01 -13.77 11.20
CA PHE A 94 -2.89 -13.24 9.84
C PHE A 94 -1.46 -12.84 9.53
N ALA A 95 -1.07 -13.09 8.28
CA ALA A 95 0.22 -12.65 7.76
C ALA A 95 0.33 -11.13 7.86
N ARG A 96 1.55 -10.65 8.07
CA ARG A 96 1.87 -9.23 7.98
C ARG A 96 2.99 -9.03 6.98
N THR A 97 2.97 -7.92 6.27
CA THR A 97 4.13 -7.51 5.46
C THR A 97 4.85 -6.41 6.21
N VAL A 98 6.15 -6.59 6.41
CA VAL A 98 7.06 -5.54 6.89
C VAL A 98 7.56 -4.79 5.68
N ASN A 99 7.38 -3.48 5.66
CA ASN A 99 7.92 -2.59 4.64
C ASN A 99 9.02 -1.75 5.27
N LEU A 100 10.15 -1.61 4.58
CA LEU A 100 11.23 -0.69 4.92
C LEU A 100 11.49 0.18 3.70
N THR A 101 11.20 1.47 3.79
CA THR A 101 11.34 2.43 2.69
C THR A 101 12.48 3.37 2.99
N ASP A 102 13.49 3.39 2.11
CA ASP A 102 14.54 4.41 2.15
C ASP A 102 13.93 5.78 1.84
N MET A 103 14.07 6.73 2.75
CA MET A 103 13.41 8.03 2.61
C MET A 103 14.09 8.94 1.58
N HIS A 104 15.35 8.68 1.22
CA HIS A 104 16.10 9.49 0.27
C HIS A 104 15.82 9.07 -1.17
N ILE A 105 15.90 7.77 -1.46
CA ILE A 105 15.76 7.23 -2.83
C ILE A 105 14.43 6.52 -3.10
N GLY A 106 13.58 6.37 -2.09
CA GLY A 106 12.29 5.69 -2.21
C GLY A 106 12.39 4.18 -2.46
N TRP A 107 13.56 3.58 -2.24
CA TRP A 107 13.76 2.14 -2.41
C TRP A 107 13.02 1.37 -1.30
N VAL A 108 12.24 0.36 -1.67
CA VAL A 108 11.42 -0.39 -0.70
C VAL A 108 11.89 -1.84 -0.61
N PHE A 109 12.20 -2.27 0.62
CA PHE A 109 12.29 -3.69 0.97
C PHE A 109 10.98 -4.16 1.60
N THR A 110 10.42 -5.24 1.08
CA THR A 110 9.19 -5.84 1.61
C THR A 110 9.42 -7.29 2.01
N ARG A 111 8.83 -7.71 3.13
CA ARG A 111 8.85 -9.11 3.55
C ARG A 111 7.61 -9.53 4.31
N THR A 112 6.97 -10.58 3.84
CA THR A 112 5.85 -11.21 4.54
C THR A 112 6.35 -12.06 5.72
N VAL A 113 5.66 -11.92 6.85
CA VAL A 113 5.86 -12.66 8.09
C VAL A 113 4.55 -13.27 8.55
N ARG A 114 4.64 -14.31 9.39
CA ARG A 114 3.47 -15.07 9.86
C ARG A 114 2.46 -14.22 10.64
N ASN A 115 2.92 -13.39 11.58
CA ASN A 115 2.08 -12.52 12.42
C ASN A 115 2.95 -11.40 13.03
N ASN A 116 2.41 -10.58 13.95
CA ASN A 116 3.13 -9.45 14.58
C ASN A 116 4.04 -9.80 15.76
N ALA A 117 4.25 -11.09 16.06
CA ALA A 117 5.09 -11.49 17.17
C ALA A 117 6.53 -11.02 16.93
N HIS A 118 7.15 -10.51 17.99
CA HIS A 118 8.53 -10.02 18.00
C HIS A 118 9.54 -10.88 17.22
N PRO A 119 9.62 -12.22 17.39
CA PRO A 119 10.59 -13.03 16.65
C PRO A 119 10.43 -12.96 15.13
N HIS A 120 9.20 -12.80 14.63
CA HIS A 120 8.93 -12.71 13.20
C HIS A 120 9.33 -11.35 12.63
N ILE A 121 9.02 -10.27 13.34
CA ILE A 121 9.43 -8.90 12.96
C ILE A 121 10.95 -8.77 12.99
N LEU A 122 11.61 -9.24 14.05
CA LEU A 122 13.06 -9.24 14.16
C LEU A 122 13.71 -10.05 13.03
N GLY A 123 13.13 -11.21 12.68
CA GLY A 123 13.60 -12.01 11.55
C GLY A 123 13.49 -11.28 10.21
N ALA A 124 12.42 -10.51 10.00
CA ALA A 124 12.28 -9.66 8.82
C ALA A 124 13.33 -8.56 8.77
N LEU A 125 13.54 -7.82 9.87
CA LEU A 125 14.54 -6.77 9.97
C LEU A 125 15.96 -7.30 9.72
N LYS A 126 16.32 -8.44 10.34
CA LYS A 126 17.63 -9.09 10.10
C LYS A 126 17.87 -9.43 8.64
N THR A 127 16.83 -9.81 7.91
CA THR A 127 16.94 -10.07 6.47
C THR A 127 16.95 -8.78 5.65
N GLY A 128 16.28 -7.73 6.09
CA GLY A 128 16.42 -6.40 5.49
C GLY A 128 17.87 -5.95 5.53
N ILE A 129 18.52 -6.02 6.70
CA ILE A 129 19.93 -5.65 6.88
C ILE A 129 20.87 -6.38 5.93
N THR A 130 20.59 -7.65 5.58
CA THR A 130 21.45 -8.43 4.68
C THR A 130 21.12 -8.28 3.21
N LYS A 131 19.88 -7.95 2.86
CA LYS A 131 19.40 -7.91 1.46
C LYS A 131 19.28 -6.51 0.87
N ILE A 132 19.18 -5.48 1.69
CA ILE A 132 19.12 -4.10 1.24
C ILE A 132 20.50 -3.75 0.65
N PRO A 133 20.58 -3.39 -0.64
CA PRO A 133 21.86 -3.16 -1.32
C PRO A 133 22.44 -1.76 -1.08
N ILE A 134 21.79 -0.97 -0.22
CA ILE A 134 22.09 0.44 0.04
C ILE A 134 22.69 0.54 1.44
N ARG A 135 23.81 1.25 1.54
CA ARG A 135 24.55 1.51 2.78
C ARG A 135 25.08 2.93 2.77
#